data_AF-A0A6A6AFI3-F1
#
_entry.id   AF-A0A6A6AFI3-F1
#
_cell.length_a   1.000
_cell.length_b   1.000
_cell.length_c   1.000
_cell.angle_alpha   90.00
_cell.angle_beta   90.00
_cell.angle_gamma   90.00
#
_symmetry.space_group_name_H-M   'P 1'
#
loop_
_entity.id
_entity.type
_entity.pdbx_description
1 polymer ?
#
loop_
_entity_poly.entity_id
_entity_poly.type
_entity_poly.pdbx_seq_one_letter_code
_entity_poly.pdbx_strand_id
1 'polypeptide(L)'
;MRKSPRRWTAEEDSLLYKEAMKQSYNSVWDWNRIAANFTDRSNKDCRKRWVNHVSGGLKKGPWAAEENAKLREAVQTFGQR
;
A
#
# COMPACT_ATOMS: atom_id res chain seq x y z
N MET A 1 -23.13 -7.28 -12.30
CA MET A 1 -22.14 -6.58 -13.16
C MET A 1 -20.80 -6.54 -12.42
N ARG A 2 -19.77 -7.25 -12.90
CA ARG A 2 -18.41 -7.17 -12.34
C ARG A 2 -17.77 -5.86 -12.82
N LYS A 3 -17.49 -4.92 -11.91
CA LYS A 3 -16.78 -3.68 -12.26
C LYS A 3 -15.38 -4.04 -12.78
N SER A 4 -15.04 -3.61 -13.99
CA SER A 4 -13.70 -3.81 -14.56
C SER A 4 -12.62 -3.22 -13.64
N PRO A 5 -11.46 -3.87 -13.48
CA PRO A 5 -10.42 -3.41 -12.56
C PRO A 5 -9.80 -2.10 -13.09
N ARG A 6 -10.28 -0.96 -12.61
CA ARG A 6 -9.67 0.34 -12.88
C ARG A 6 -8.34 0.43 -12.15
N ARG A 7 -7.28 0.72 -12.89
CA ARG A 7 -5.96 1.06 -12.35
C ARG A 7 -6.08 2.32 -11.49
N TRP A 8 -5.31 2.38 -10.41
CA TRP A 8 -5.18 3.56 -9.58
C TRP A 8 -4.33 4.60 -10.32
N THR A 9 -4.78 5.85 -10.33
CA THR A 9 -4.00 6.96 -10.90
C THR A 9 -3.09 7.59 -9.84
N ALA A 10 -2.11 8.38 -10.29
CA ALA A 10 -1.19 9.07 -9.39
C ALA A 10 -1.92 10.09 -8.50
N GLU A 11 -2.97 10.72 -9.02
CA GLU A 11 -3.82 11.66 -8.30
C GLU A 11 -4.61 10.96 -7.20
N GLU A 12 -5.18 9.78 -7.51
CA GLU A 12 -5.89 8.95 -6.52
C GLU A 12 -4.95 8.47 -5.40
N ASP A 13 -3.72 8.06 -5.75
CA ASP A 13 -2.70 7.65 -4.78
C ASP A 13 -2.24 8.83 -3.90
N SER A 14 -2.07 10.02 -4.49
CA SER A 14 -1.72 11.24 -3.76
C SER A 14 -2.83 11.64 -2.78
N LEU A 15 -4.08 11.55 -3.20
CA LEU A 15 -5.24 11.80 -2.34
C LEU A 15 -5.33 10.76 -1.22
N LEU A 16 -5.15 9.49 -1.54
CA LEU A 16 -5.13 8.40 -0.56
C LEU A 16 -4.03 8.63 0.48
N TYR A 17 -2.85 9.07 0.03
CA TYR A 17 -1.73 9.41 0.91
C TYR A 17 -2.04 10.58 1.81
N LYS A 18 -2.56 11.67 1.26
CA LYS A 18 -2.93 12.86 2.01
C LYS A 18 -3.97 12.56 3.09
N GLU A 19 -5.03 11.82 2.77
CA GLU A 19 -6.09 11.48 3.72
C GLU A 19 -5.64 10.48 4.79
N ALA A 20 -4.78 9.52 4.44
CA ALA A 20 -4.21 8.59 5.41
C ALA A 20 -3.18 9.27 6.33
N MET A 21 -2.38 10.21 5.81
CA MET A 21 -1.46 11.03 6.60
C MET A 21 -2.19 11.98 7.53
N LYS A 22 -3.32 12.56 7.12
CA LYS A 22 -4.18 13.31 8.03
C LYS A 22 -4.65 12.47 9.21
N GLN A 23 -4.76 11.15 9.06
CA GLN A 23 -5.16 10.23 10.12
C GLN A 23 -3.97 9.54 10.80
N SER A 24 -2.72 9.95 10.52
CA SER A 24 -1.53 9.30 11.08
C SER A 24 -1.40 9.42 12.59
N TYR A 25 -2.11 10.38 13.19
CA TYR A 25 -2.20 10.54 14.64
C TYR A 25 -3.16 9.54 15.29
N ASN A 26 -4.01 8.87 14.52
CA ASN A 26 -4.89 7.83 15.02
C ASN A 26 -4.16 6.47 15.02
N SER A 27 -4.46 5.66 16.03
CA SER A 27 -3.97 4.27 16.11
C SER A 27 -4.61 3.37 15.03
N VAL A 28 -5.72 3.81 14.41
CA VAL A 28 -6.47 3.08 13.38
C VAL A 28 -6.85 4.02 12.23
N TRP A 29 -6.66 3.57 10.98
CA TRP A 29 -7.10 4.28 9.78
C TRP A 29 -8.59 4.04 9.49
N ASP A 30 -9.37 5.11 9.41
CA ASP A 30 -10.77 5.08 8.99
C ASP A 30 -10.90 5.07 7.46
N TRP A 31 -10.84 3.87 6.88
CA TRP A 31 -10.98 3.67 5.43
C TRP A 31 -12.32 4.15 4.88
N ASN A 32 -13.38 4.17 5.68
CA ASN A 32 -14.68 4.72 5.27
C ASN A 32 -14.59 6.23 5.01
N ARG A 33 -13.91 6.96 5.90
CA ARG A 33 -13.70 8.41 5.75
C ARG A 33 -12.79 8.71 4.57
N ILE A 34 -11.75 7.90 4.38
CA ILE A 34 -10.86 8.01 3.22
C ILE A 34 -11.64 7.76 1.93
N ALA A 35 -12.40 6.65 1.86
CA ALA A 35 -13.23 6.30 0.71
C ALA A 35 -14.32 7.33 0.40
N ALA A 36 -14.81 8.09 1.38
CA ALA A 36 -15.75 9.18 1.14
C ALA A 36 -15.17 10.29 0.24
N ASN A 37 -13.84 10.42 0.15
CA ASN A 37 -13.18 11.35 -0.77
C ASN A 37 -13.07 10.77 -2.20
N PHE A 38 -13.44 9.51 -2.41
CA PHE A 38 -13.41 8.85 -3.71
C PHE A 38 -14.82 8.55 -4.19
N THR A 39 -15.18 9.01 -5.38
CA THR A 39 -16.51 8.79 -5.95
C THR A 39 -16.70 7.34 -6.43
N ASP A 40 -15.61 6.70 -6.86
CA ASP A 40 -15.62 5.39 -7.53
C ASP A 40 -14.81 4.29 -6.81
N ARG A 41 -14.20 4.59 -5.65
CA ARG A 41 -13.38 3.62 -4.88
C ARG A 41 -14.07 3.23 -3.58
N SER A 42 -14.01 1.94 -3.25
CA SER A 42 -14.53 1.44 -1.98
C SER A 42 -13.47 1.50 -0.88
N ASN A 43 -13.91 1.50 0.38
CA ASN A 43 -13.02 1.37 1.55
C ASN A 43 -12.04 0.18 1.44
N LYS A 44 -12.50 -0.96 0.89
CA LYS A 44 -11.70 -2.17 0.66
C LYS A 44 -10.61 -1.91 -0.37
N ASP A 45 -10.91 -1.17 -1.44
CA ASP A 45 -9.93 -0.80 -2.46
C ASP A 45 -8.88 0.15 -1.90
N CYS A 46 -9.30 1.19 -1.15
CA CYS A 46 -8.40 2.14 -0.50
C CYS A 46 -7.42 1.44 0.47
N ARG A 47 -7.94 0.57 1.35
CA ARG A 47 -7.10 -0.22 2.27
C ARG A 47 -6.11 -1.10 1.51
N LYS A 48 -6.59 -1.80 0.48
CA LYS A 48 -5.74 -2.68 -0.34
C LYS A 48 -4.64 -1.88 -1.03
N ARG A 49 -4.96 -0.71 -1.60
CA ARG A 49 -3.97 0.14 -2.25
C ARG A 49 -2.97 0.71 -1.26
N TRP A 50 -3.44 1.15 -0.09
CA TRP A 50 -2.57 1.65 0.98
C TRP A 50 -1.51 0.63 1.36
N VAL A 51 -1.92 -0.57 1.78
CA VAL A 51 -1.00 -1.60 2.26
C VAL A 51 -0.05 -2.08 1.15
N ASN A 52 -0.50 -2.18 -0.10
CA ASN A 52 0.31 -2.74 -1.18
C ASN A 52 1.21 -1.73 -1.89
N HIS A 53 0.88 -0.44 -1.86
CA HIS A 53 1.53 0.55 -2.72
C HIS A 53 1.85 1.89 -2.04
N VAL A 54 1.05 2.35 -1.08
CA VAL A 54 1.14 3.75 -0.59
C VAL A 54 1.75 3.87 0.80
N SER A 55 1.60 2.86 1.68
CA SER A 55 2.18 2.86 3.04
C SER A 55 3.69 2.55 3.06
N GLY A 56 4.37 2.60 1.90
CA GLY A 56 5.79 2.29 1.76
C GLY A 56 6.14 0.79 1.82
N GLY A 57 5.15 -0.12 1.82
CA GLY A 57 5.37 -1.54 2.08
C GLY A 57 6.06 -2.33 0.96
N LEU A 58 6.14 -1.81 -0.26
CA LEU A 58 6.81 -2.50 -1.36
C LEU A 58 7.56 -1.50 -2.25
N LYS A 59 8.87 -1.33 -2.02
CA LYS A 59 9.75 -0.73 -3.02
C LYS A 59 9.77 -1.66 -4.23
N LYS A 60 9.02 -1.31 -5.28
CA LYS A 60 9.12 -1.99 -6.59
C LYS A 60 10.25 -1.34 -7.38
N GLY A 61 11.47 -1.83 -7.16
CA GLY A 61 12.69 -1.41 -7.85
C GLY A 61 13.76 -2.51 -7.74
N PRO A 62 14.93 -2.33 -8.36
CA PRO A 62 16.07 -3.22 -8.09
C PRO A 62 16.35 -3.24 -6.60
N TRP A 63 16.51 -4.45 -6.05
CA TRP A 63 16.77 -4.64 -4.63
C TRP A 63 18.01 -3.88 -4.22
N ALA A 64 17.92 -3.07 -3.16
CA ALA A 64 19.09 -2.41 -2.61
C ALA A 64 20.09 -3.46 -2.11
N ALA A 65 21.38 -3.12 -2.10
CA ALA A 65 22.43 -4.03 -1.64
C ALA A 65 22.18 -4.50 -0.19
N GLU A 66 21.61 -3.63 0.65
CA GLU A 66 21.24 -3.96 2.03
C GLU A 66 20.05 -4.94 2.09
N GLU A 67 19.08 -4.82 1.18
CA GLU A 67 17.93 -5.74 1.09
C GLU A 67 18.37 -7.13 0.62
N ASN A 68 19.33 -7.18 -0.33
CA ASN A 68 19.94 -8.44 -0.78
C ASN A 68 20.76 -9.13 0.31
N ALA A 69 21.48 -8.37 1.14
CA ALA A 69 22.22 -8.92 2.26
C ALA A 69 21.29 -9.60 3.28
N LYS A 70 20.20 -8.92 3.65
CA LYS A 70 19.16 -9.47 4.53
C LYS A 70 18.46 -10.69 3.91
N LEU A 71 18.25 -10.69 2.60
CA LEU A 71 17.68 -11.86 1.90
C LEU A 71 18.62 -13.07 1.97
N ARG A 72 19.92 -12.87 1.71
CA ARG A 72 20.92 -13.94 1.80
C ARG A 72 21.02 -14.50 3.21
N GLU A 73 21.04 -13.64 4.21
CA GLU A 73 21.04 -14.02 5.62
C GLU A 73 19.78 -14.83 5.98
N ALA A 74 18.59 -14.37 5.55
CA ALA A 74 17.34 -15.08 5.76
C ALA A 74 17.32 -16.45 5.05
N VAL A 75 17.83 -16.56 3.82
CA VAL A 75 17.94 -17.83 3.09
C VAL A 75 18.92 -18.78 3.79
N GLN A 76 20.03 -18.27 4.32
CA GLN A 76 20.96 -19.07 5.13
C GLN A 76 20.33 -19.57 6.43
N THR A 77 19.53 -18.72 7.08
CA THR A 77 18.98 -18.99 8.41
C THR A 77 17.77 -19.93 8.34
N PHE A 78 16.89 -19.74 7.37
CA PHE A 78 15.60 -20.45 7.30
C PHE A 78 15.56 -21.54 6.22
N GLY A 79 16.55 -21.58 5.33
CA GLY A 79 16.66 -22.59 4.29
C GLY A 79 15.56 -22.49 3.23
N GLN A 80 15.88 -22.93 2.01
CA GLN A 80 14.92 -23.02 0.93
C GLN A 80 14.25 -24.40 1.03
N ARG A 81 13.05 -24.48 1.60
CA ARG A 81 12.28 -25.73 1.65
C ARG A 81 11.49 -25.95 0.36
#